data_AF-A0AAV8D431-F1
#
_entry.id   AF-A0AAV8D431-F1
#
_cell.length_a   1.000
_cell.length_b   1.000
_cell.length_c   1.000
_cell.angle_alpha   90.00
_cell.angle_beta   90.00
_cell.angle_gamma   90.00
#
_symmetry.space_group_name_H-M   'P 1'
#
loop_
_entity.id
_entity.type
_entity.pdbx_description
1 polymer ?
#
loop_
_entity_poly.entity_id
_entity_poly.type
_entity_poly.pdbx_seq_one_letter_code
_entity_poly.pdbx_strand_id
1 'polypeptide(L)'
;MNQLNDGYLDTPIDFVPGFKNMRLKDFPSFLRITDPNDIMFKYVLHVMNRAPSASAIAINTFTELEQPVLDQIATILPSIHEIGPVAMLSHQIKESSLKSLGSNLWKLQPGCLDWLEGKKAGSIVYVNYGSVTVMTNQTIGGICVGVGE
;
A
#
# COMPACT_ATOMS: atom_id res chain seq x y z
N MET A 1 -2.93 -20.41 -19.70
CA MET A 1 -3.72 -19.39 -20.42
C MET A 1 -3.24 -18.03 -19.94
N ASN A 2 -2.74 -17.19 -20.86
CA ASN A 2 -2.14 -15.89 -20.57
C ASN A 2 -3.23 -14.83 -20.30
N GLN A 3 -3.91 -14.92 -19.16
CA GLN A 3 -4.89 -13.91 -18.69
C GLN A 3 -4.28 -12.49 -18.57
N LEU A 4 -2.95 -12.37 -18.62
CA LEU A 4 -2.24 -11.10 -18.60
C LEU A 4 -2.36 -10.31 -19.91
N ASN A 5 -2.63 -10.98 -21.04
CA ASN A 5 -2.51 -10.36 -22.38
C ASN A 5 -3.80 -10.39 -23.21
N ASP A 6 -4.88 -11.01 -22.74
CA ASP A 6 -6.16 -11.14 -23.46
C ASP A 6 -7.18 -10.04 -23.11
N GLY A 7 -6.80 -9.08 -22.27
CA GLY A 7 -7.68 -8.00 -21.80
C GLY A 7 -8.63 -8.40 -20.68
N TYR A 8 -8.60 -9.66 -20.21
CA TYR A 8 -9.47 -10.12 -19.11
C TYR A 8 -9.30 -9.25 -17.85
N LEU A 9 -8.06 -8.88 -17.52
CA LEU A 9 -7.79 -8.06 -16.34
C LEU A 9 -8.27 -6.59 -16.46
N ASP A 10 -8.69 -6.14 -17.64
CA ASP A 10 -9.30 -4.83 -17.84
C ASP A 10 -10.82 -4.83 -17.52
N THR A 11 -11.40 -5.98 -17.17
CA THR A 11 -12.80 -6.10 -16.76
C THR A 11 -13.12 -5.14 -15.61
N PRO A 12 -14.11 -4.24 -15.77
CA PRO A 12 -14.54 -3.32 -14.72
C PRO A 12 -15.14 -4.04 -13.50
N ILE A 13 -15.01 -3.42 -12.34
CA ILE A 13 -15.58 -3.86 -11.07
C ILE A 13 -16.66 -2.87 -10.67
N ASP A 14 -17.89 -3.19 -11.06
CA ASP A 14 -19.08 -2.37 -10.82
C ASP A 14 -20.01 -2.95 -9.73
N PHE A 15 -19.71 -4.17 -9.26
CA PHE A 15 -20.52 -4.89 -8.29
C PHE A 15 -20.09 -4.69 -6.83
N VAL A 16 -18.97 -4.00 -6.57
CA VAL A 16 -18.49 -3.73 -5.19
C VAL A 16 -18.81 -2.28 -4.81
N PRO A 17 -19.71 -2.06 -3.82
CA PRO A 17 -19.99 -0.72 -3.33
C PRO A 17 -18.74 0.02 -2.84
N GLY A 18 -18.65 1.32 -3.11
CA GLY A 18 -17.52 2.17 -2.71
C GLY A 18 -16.34 2.13 -3.69
N PHE A 19 -16.25 1.13 -4.57
CA PHE A 19 -15.20 1.08 -5.59
C PHE A 19 -15.60 1.93 -6.80
N LYS A 20 -14.76 2.90 -7.16
CA LYS A 20 -14.96 3.75 -8.35
C LYS A 20 -13.83 3.49 -9.33
N ASN A 21 -14.20 3.19 -10.59
CA ASN A 21 -13.25 3.01 -11.71
C ASN A 21 -12.18 1.92 -11.48
N MET A 22 -12.50 0.87 -10.72
CA MET A 22 -11.60 -0.26 -10.52
C MET A 22 -11.78 -1.33 -11.59
N ARG A 23 -10.70 -2.04 -11.91
CA ARG A 23 -10.66 -3.20 -12.79
C ARG A 23 -10.04 -4.39 -12.07
N LEU A 24 -10.17 -5.58 -12.66
CA LEU A 24 -9.54 -6.79 -12.12
C LEU A 24 -8.03 -6.62 -11.88
N LYS A 25 -7.28 -5.97 -12.77
CA LYS A 25 -5.83 -5.73 -12.59
C LYS A 25 -5.46 -4.86 -11.40
N ASP A 26 -6.39 -4.03 -10.91
CA ASP A 26 -6.15 -3.11 -9.81
C ASP A 26 -6.23 -3.84 -8.44
N PHE A 27 -6.73 -5.08 -8.41
CA PHE A 27 -6.66 -5.92 -7.21
C PHE A 27 -5.23 -6.42 -6.93
N PRO A 28 -4.91 -6.65 -5.64
CA PRO A 28 -3.66 -7.28 -5.24
C PRO A 28 -3.40 -8.58 -6.02
N SER A 29 -2.13 -8.82 -6.37
CA SER A 29 -1.74 -9.97 -7.21
C SER A 29 -2.14 -11.32 -6.61
N PHE A 30 -2.19 -11.44 -5.28
CA PHE A 30 -2.61 -12.65 -4.58
C PHE A 30 -4.12 -12.96 -4.71
N LEU A 31 -4.93 -12.05 -5.25
CA LEU A 31 -6.32 -12.32 -5.63
C LEU A 31 -6.46 -12.66 -7.14
N ARG A 32 -5.40 -12.43 -7.93
CA ARG A 32 -5.36 -12.67 -9.38
C ARG A 32 -4.66 -13.98 -9.70
N ILE A 33 -5.16 -15.06 -9.09
CA ILE A 33 -4.56 -16.39 -9.11
C ILE A 33 -5.54 -17.42 -9.69
N THR A 34 -5.01 -18.46 -10.32
CA THR A 34 -5.80 -19.60 -10.83
C THR A 34 -5.63 -20.86 -9.99
N ASP A 35 -4.61 -20.90 -9.12
CA ASP A 35 -4.37 -22.04 -8.22
C ASP A 35 -5.16 -21.86 -6.93
N PRO A 36 -6.23 -22.65 -6.67
CA PRO A 36 -6.99 -22.55 -5.43
C PRO A 36 -6.17 -22.91 -4.18
N ASN A 37 -4.98 -23.49 -4.35
CA ASN A 37 -4.08 -23.83 -3.26
C ASN A 37 -3.01 -22.77 -2.96
N ASP A 38 -3.03 -21.63 -3.65
CA ASP A 38 -2.09 -20.53 -3.38
C ASP A 38 -2.11 -20.12 -1.89
N ILE A 39 -0.91 -20.02 -1.32
CA ILE A 39 -0.72 -19.82 0.12
C ILE A 39 -1.23 -18.43 0.54
N MET A 40 -0.93 -17.40 -0.24
CA MET A 40 -1.33 -16.03 0.09
C MET A 40 -2.83 -15.86 -0.07
N PHE A 41 -3.43 -16.45 -1.10
CA PHE A 41 -4.87 -16.46 -1.28
C PHE A 41 -5.59 -17.11 -0.09
N LYS A 42 -5.16 -18.31 0.31
CA LYS A 42 -5.71 -19.02 1.48
C LYS A 42 -5.52 -18.24 2.78
N TYR A 43 -4.36 -17.62 2.96
CA TYR A 43 -4.07 -16.78 4.13
C TYR A 43 -5.02 -15.58 4.20
N VAL A 44 -5.19 -14.85 3.10
CA VAL A 44 -6.10 -13.69 3.05
C VAL A 44 -7.53 -14.12 3.32
N LEU A 45 -8.02 -15.21 2.71
CA LEU A 45 -9.35 -15.74 3.01
C LEU A 45 -9.51 -16.11 4.49
N HIS A 46 -8.50 -16.73 5.09
CA HIS A 46 -8.50 -17.07 6.51
C HIS A 46 -8.62 -15.83 7.40
N VAL A 47 -7.84 -14.79 7.11
CA VAL A 47 -7.88 -13.51 7.85
C VAL A 47 -9.23 -12.82 7.68
N MET A 48 -9.74 -12.72 6.45
CA MET A 48 -11.01 -12.05 6.15
C MET A 48 -12.20 -12.76 6.82
N ASN A 49 -12.21 -14.09 6.89
CA ASN A 49 -13.25 -14.84 7.59
C ASN A 49 -13.27 -14.62 9.11
N ARG A 50 -12.15 -14.16 9.69
CA ARG A 50 -12.02 -13.91 11.14
C ARG A 50 -12.19 -12.44 11.50
N ALA A 51 -12.02 -11.53 10.53
CA ALA A 51 -12.13 -10.08 10.76
C ALA A 51 -13.46 -9.66 11.42
N PRO A 52 -14.63 -10.23 11.06
CA PRO A 52 -15.89 -9.92 11.74
C PRO A 52 -15.92 -10.24 13.24
N SER A 53 -15.08 -11.18 13.69
CA SER A 53 -14.99 -11.60 15.10
C SER A 53 -14.02 -10.77 15.93
N ALA A 54 -13.37 -9.76 15.34
CA ALA A 54 -12.48 -8.86 16.08
C ALA A 54 -13.28 -7.93 17.00
N SER A 55 -12.71 -7.54 18.14
CA SER A 55 -13.34 -6.51 18.99
C SER A 55 -13.33 -5.14 18.31
N ALA A 56 -12.29 -4.87 17.52
CA ALA A 56 -12.13 -3.66 16.73
C ALA A 56 -11.07 -3.87 15.65
N ILE A 57 -11.09 -3.04 14.60
CA ILE A 57 -10.11 -3.04 13.52
C ILE A 57 -9.50 -1.63 13.42
N ALA A 58 -8.19 -1.52 13.60
CA ALA A 58 -7.45 -0.28 13.42
C ALA A 58 -6.88 -0.19 12.00
N ILE A 59 -7.15 0.91 11.30
CA ILE A 59 -6.71 1.14 9.93
C ILE A 59 -5.86 2.41 9.91
N ASN A 60 -4.66 2.32 9.34
CA ASN A 60 -3.78 3.48 9.13
C ASN A 60 -4.25 4.31 7.93
N THR A 61 -5.38 4.98 8.10
CA THR A 61 -6.01 5.90 7.16
C THR A 61 -6.69 7.04 7.93
N PHE A 62 -7.36 7.94 7.23
CA PHE A 62 -8.20 9.00 7.79
C PHE A 62 -9.43 9.22 6.92
N THR A 63 -10.47 9.79 7.52
CA THR A 63 -11.83 9.75 7.00
C THR A 63 -11.95 10.42 5.64
N GLU A 64 -11.34 11.60 5.49
CA GLU A 64 -11.40 12.40 4.28
C GLU A 64 -10.71 11.72 3.09
N LEU A 65 -9.81 10.76 3.31
CA LEU A 65 -9.14 10.02 2.25
C LEU A 65 -10.04 8.92 1.65
N GLU A 66 -10.79 8.21 2.50
CA GLU A 66 -11.43 6.93 2.13
C GLU A 66 -12.90 6.80 2.56
N GLN A 67 -13.60 7.90 2.91
CA GLN A 67 -14.98 7.89 3.43
C GLN A 67 -15.92 6.88 2.74
N PRO A 68 -16.06 6.86 1.38
CA PRO A 68 -17.00 5.95 0.74
C PRO A 68 -16.65 4.47 0.94
N VAL A 69 -15.37 4.15 1.12
CA VAL A 69 -14.90 2.79 1.41
C VAL A 69 -15.13 2.46 2.86
N LEU A 70 -14.78 3.37 3.78
CA LEU A 70 -14.98 3.26 5.22
C LEU A 70 -16.45 3.00 5.57
N ASP A 71 -17.37 3.73 4.95
CA ASP A 71 -18.82 3.54 5.13
C ASP A 71 -19.26 2.11 4.75
N GLN A 72 -18.71 1.57 3.66
CA GLN A 72 -19.07 0.22 3.18
C GLN A 72 -18.49 -0.86 4.08
N ILE A 73 -17.22 -0.76 4.46
CA ILE A 73 -16.59 -1.76 5.32
C ILE A 73 -17.20 -1.76 6.73
N ALA A 74 -17.69 -0.62 7.22
CA ALA A 74 -18.40 -0.52 8.49
C ALA A 74 -19.75 -1.27 8.50
N THR A 75 -20.30 -1.62 7.33
CA THR A 75 -21.50 -2.49 7.24
C THR A 75 -21.20 -3.98 7.41
N ILE A 76 -19.93 -4.38 7.27
CA ILE A 76 -19.48 -5.78 7.24
C ILE A 76 -18.60 -6.12 8.45
N LEU A 77 -17.82 -5.15 8.92
CA LEU A 77 -16.81 -5.33 9.96
C LEU A 77 -17.25 -4.68 11.28
N PRO A 78 -16.72 -5.15 12.42
CA PRO A 78 -16.94 -4.55 13.74
C PRO A 78 -16.29 -3.16 13.81
N SER A 79 -16.35 -2.51 14.99
CA SER A 79 -15.83 -1.17 15.24
C SER A 79 -14.50 -0.88 14.51
N ILE A 80 -14.55 0.03 13.53
CA ILE A 80 -13.40 0.46 12.73
C ILE A 80 -12.86 1.75 13.33
N HIS A 81 -11.54 1.80 13.53
CA HIS A 81 -10.84 2.98 14.01
C HIS A 81 -9.78 3.40 13.01
N GLU A 82 -9.94 4.61 12.49
CA GLU A 82 -8.96 5.25 11.64
C GLU A 82 -7.91 5.92 12.54
N ILE A 83 -6.68 5.42 12.48
CA ILE A 83 -5.59 5.82 13.38
C ILE A 83 -4.45 6.49 12.63
N GLY A 84 -4.68 6.93 11.39
CA GLY A 84 -3.66 7.40 10.48
C GLY A 84 -3.70 8.91 10.20
N PRO A 85 -2.70 9.41 9.44
CA PRO A 85 -1.48 8.70 9.06
C PRO A 85 -0.52 8.58 10.25
N VAL A 86 -0.13 7.36 10.61
CA VAL A 86 0.76 7.08 11.76
C VAL A 86 2.07 7.85 11.67
N ALA A 87 2.60 8.05 10.45
CA ALA A 87 3.81 8.81 10.21
C ALA A 87 3.69 10.30 10.62
N MET A 88 2.51 10.90 10.55
CA MET A 88 2.29 12.27 11.00
C MET A 88 2.06 12.34 12.52
N LEU A 89 1.35 11.36 13.07
CA LEU A 89 1.05 11.28 14.50
C LEU A 89 2.29 11.00 15.33
N SER A 90 3.26 10.24 14.81
CA SER A 90 4.51 9.91 15.51
C SER A 90 5.32 11.16 15.90
N HIS A 91 5.28 12.22 15.08
CA HIS A 91 5.94 13.49 15.38
C HIS A 91 5.35 14.22 16.61
N GLN A 92 4.13 13.88 17.00
CA GLN A 92 3.44 14.48 18.15
C GLN A 92 3.72 13.73 19.46
N ILE A 93 4.33 12.54 19.39
CA ILE A 93 4.63 11.71 20.56
C ILE A 93 5.79 12.33 21.35
N LYS A 94 5.47 12.84 22.55
CA LYS A 94 6.46 13.43 23.47
C LYS A 94 7.26 12.38 24.24
N GLU A 95 6.75 11.17 24.34
CA GLU A 95 7.33 10.08 25.12
C GLU A 95 8.65 9.60 24.50
N SER A 96 9.73 9.63 25.29
CA SER A 96 11.08 9.33 24.82
C SER A 96 11.28 7.85 24.46
N SER A 97 10.57 6.94 25.13
CA SER A 97 10.61 5.49 24.91
C SER A 97 10.18 5.09 23.50
N LEU A 98 9.23 5.83 22.93
CA LEU A 98 8.63 5.57 21.61
C LEU A 98 9.39 6.26 20.47
N LYS A 99 10.35 7.15 20.75
CA LYS A 99 11.14 7.82 19.71
C LYS A 99 12.07 6.88 18.93
N SER A 100 12.34 5.70 19.47
CA SER A 100 13.11 4.65 18.79
C SER A 100 12.26 3.83 17.81
N LEU A 101 10.93 3.91 17.88
CA LEU A 101 10.04 3.27 16.90
C LEU A 101 10.10 4.07 15.59
N GLY A 102 10.89 3.57 14.65
CA GLY A 102 10.89 4.04 13.26
C GLY A 102 9.88 3.28 12.40
N SER A 103 9.46 3.89 11.30
CA SER A 103 8.65 3.24 10.25
C SER A 103 9.50 2.59 9.14
N ASN A 104 10.83 2.69 9.22
CA ASN A 104 11.74 2.17 8.21
C ASN A 104 12.04 0.68 8.45
N LEU A 105 11.86 -0.14 7.41
CA LEU A 105 12.23 -1.57 7.44
C LEU A 105 13.74 -1.79 7.27
N TRP A 106 14.44 -0.86 6.63
CA TRP A 106 15.88 -0.91 6.41
C TRP A 106 16.58 0.27 7.09
N LYS A 107 17.87 0.10 7.38
CA LYS A 107 18.71 1.20 7.89
C LYS A 107 18.78 2.31 6.84
N LEU A 108 18.56 3.54 7.29
CA LEU A 108 18.66 4.71 6.43
C LEU A 108 20.11 4.87 5.92
N GLN A 109 20.25 5.11 4.62
CA GLN A 109 21.52 5.52 4.02
C GLN A 109 21.87 6.93 4.50
N PRO A 110 23.04 7.13 5.15
CA PRO A 110 23.48 8.47 5.55
C PRO A 110 23.80 9.32 4.30
N GLY A 111 23.68 10.64 4.42
CA GLY A 111 24.08 11.60 3.37
C GLY A 111 23.00 11.98 2.34
N CYS A 112 21.85 11.30 2.31
CA CYS A 112 20.76 11.68 1.40
C CYS A 112 20.21 13.09 1.69
N LEU A 113 20.06 13.44 2.97
CA LEU A 113 19.57 14.77 3.38
C LEU A 113 20.61 15.85 3.08
N ASP A 114 21.89 15.57 3.34
CA ASP A 114 22.99 16.48 3.03
C ASP A 114 23.07 16.76 1.51
N TRP A 115 22.83 15.74 0.67
CA TRP A 115 22.78 15.91 -0.78
C TRP A 115 21.57 16.74 -1.26
N LEU A 116 20.44 16.69 -0.54
CA LEU A 116 19.26 17.50 -0.84
C LEU A 116 19.44 18.97 -0.49
N GLU A 117 20.37 19.30 0.41
CA GLU A 117 20.62 20.67 0.83
C GLU A 117 21.05 21.55 -0.35
N GLY A 118 20.45 22.73 -0.48
CA GLY A 118 20.74 23.68 -1.56
C GLY A 118 20.12 23.35 -2.93
N LYS A 119 19.38 22.26 -3.09
CA LYS A 119 18.60 21.99 -4.31
C LYS A 119 17.39 22.92 -4.40
N LYS A 120 16.99 23.29 -5.62
CA LYS A 120 15.81 24.12 -5.85
C LYS A 120 14.54 23.38 -5.42
N ALA A 121 13.61 24.08 -4.78
CA ALA A 121 12.32 23.50 -4.41
C ALA A 121 11.60 22.92 -5.63
N GLY A 122 11.11 21.68 -5.50
CA GLY A 122 10.42 20.96 -6.57
C GLY A 122 11.32 20.49 -7.73
N SER A 123 12.65 20.61 -7.65
CA SER A 123 13.56 20.17 -8.71
C SER A 123 14.05 18.73 -8.58
N ILE A 124 13.60 18.00 -7.55
CA ILE A 124 14.09 16.65 -7.23
C ILE A 124 12.92 15.68 -7.29
N VAL A 125 13.15 14.55 -7.95
CA VAL A 125 12.22 13.41 -7.97
C VAL A 125 12.69 12.38 -6.96
N TYR A 126 11.81 11.99 -6.04
CA TYR A 126 12.05 10.90 -5.10
C TYR A 126 11.54 9.58 -5.70
N VAL A 127 12.41 8.57 -5.75
CA VAL A 127 12.09 7.24 -6.29
C VAL A 127 12.33 6.19 -5.21
N ASN A 128 11.28 5.45 -4.84
CA ASN A 128 11.36 4.35 -3.87
C ASN A 128 10.31 3.28 -4.21
N TYR A 129 10.75 2.04 -4.40
CA TYR A 129 9.91 0.87 -4.73
C TYR A 129 9.61 -0.05 -3.53
N GLY A 130 9.90 0.44 -2.32
CA GLY A 130 9.73 -0.29 -1.08
C GLY A 130 10.91 -1.22 -0.78
N SER A 131 10.74 -2.00 0.29
CA SER A 131 11.78 -2.83 0.89
C SER A 131 11.78 -4.28 0.42
N VAL A 132 10.67 -4.76 -0.15
CA VAL A 132 10.44 -6.17 -0.49
C VAL A 132 10.66 -6.44 -1.98
N THR A 133 10.46 -5.44 -2.82
CA THR A 133 10.56 -5.56 -4.27
C THR A 133 12.02 -5.75 -4.71
N VAL A 134 12.27 -6.81 -5.47
CA VAL A 134 13.54 -7.01 -6.20
C VAL A 134 13.28 -6.78 -7.69
N MET A 135 14.06 -5.88 -8.29
CA MET A 135 13.95 -5.54 -9.71
C MET A 135 15.11 -6.13 -10.50
N THR A 136 14.86 -6.42 -11.78
CA THR A 136 15.91 -6.83 -12.70
C THR A 136 16.80 -5.65 -13.09
N ASN A 137 18.05 -5.92 -13.47
CA ASN A 137 18.96 -4.88 -13.98
C ASN A 137 18.38 -4.16 -15.22
N GLN A 138 17.59 -4.85 -16.04
CA GLN A 138 16.93 -4.24 -17.20
C GLN A 138 15.89 -3.22 -16.77
N THR A 139 15.03 -3.56 -15.79
CA THR A 139 14.02 -2.65 -15.23
C THR A 139 14.69 -1.43 -14.59
N ILE A 140 15.73 -1.64 -13.78
CA ILE A 140 16.49 -0.56 -13.14
C ILE A 140 17.13 0.34 -14.21
N GLY A 141 17.76 -0.25 -15.23
CA GLY A 141 18.36 0.50 -16.34
C GLY A 141 17.33 1.37 -17.07
N GLY A 142 16.14 0.84 -17.36
CA GLY A 142 15.06 1.62 -17.98
C GLY A 142 14.59 2.79 -17.10
N ILE A 143 14.45 2.58 -15.79
CA ILE A 143 14.11 3.66 -14.84
C ILE A 143 15.20 4.73 -14.81
N CYS A 144 16.48 4.33 -14.75
CA CYS A 144 17.60 5.27 -14.73
C CYS A 144 17.65 6.13 -15.99
N VAL A 145 17.39 5.56 -17.17
CA VAL A 145 17.30 6.33 -18.42
C VAL A 145 16.14 7.33 -18.35
N GLY A 146 14.94 6.87 -17.99
CA GLY A 146 13.76 7.74 -17.98
C GLY A 146 13.78 8.86 -16.92
N VAL A 147 14.54 8.71 -15.84
CA VAL A 147 14.74 9.77 -14.82
C VAL A 147 15.92 10.69 -15.19
N GLY A 148 16.82 10.24 -16.07
CA GLY A 148 17.96 11.04 -16.53
C GLY A 148 17.65 11.97 -17.71
N GLU A 149 16.48 11.84 -18.32
CA GLU A 149 15.91 12.75 -19.32
C GLU A 149 15.16 13.93 -18.65
#